data_AF-A0A2P6QFV4-F1
#
_entry.id   AF-A0A2P6QFV4-F1
#
_cell.length_a   1.000
_cell.length_b   1.000
_cell.length_c   1.000
_cell.angle_alpha   90.00
_cell.angle_beta   90.00
_cell.angle_gamma   90.00
#
_symmetry.space_group_name_H-M   'P 1'
#
loop_
_entity.id
_entity.type
_entity.pdbx_description
1 polymer ?
#
loop_
_entity_poly.entity_id
_entity_poly.type
_entity_poly.pdbx_seq_one_letter_code
_entity_poly.pdbx_strand_id
1 'polypeptide(L)'
;MAGPSRCHLLVIFLLQVTSNAFATPTLEGPANLKDCERQFTEKCGIEVGNSIFNNGFLSDDCCRDLVKLGKPCHDTFLNTSLVALHPNANKAQTLAKGEQIWTECVAIDNSENTRPSP
;
A
#
# COMPACT_ATOMS: atom_id res chain seq x y z
N MET A 1 4.43 -40.56 42.95
CA MET A 1 4.45 -39.89 41.63
C MET A 1 3.10 -39.23 41.40
N ALA A 2 2.97 -37.94 41.75
CA ALA A 2 1.71 -37.20 41.57
C ALA A 2 1.74 -36.57 40.18
N GLY A 3 0.85 -37.00 39.29
CA GLY A 3 0.67 -36.41 37.97
C GLY A 3 0.09 -35.00 38.07
N PRO A 4 0.31 -34.14 37.05
CA PRO A 4 -0.19 -32.77 37.09
C PRO A 4 -1.72 -32.74 37.21
N SER A 5 -2.21 -31.95 38.17
CA SER A 5 -3.64 -31.80 38.44
C SER A 5 -4.37 -31.14 37.26
N ARG A 6 -5.66 -31.41 37.09
CA ARG A 6 -6.45 -31.02 35.92
C ARG A 6 -6.50 -29.50 35.66
N CYS A 7 -6.33 -28.69 36.70
CA CYS A 7 -6.15 -27.23 36.57
C CYS A 7 -4.81 -26.83 35.93
N HIS A 8 -3.72 -27.56 36.18
CA HIS A 8 -2.43 -27.29 35.56
C HIS A 8 -2.45 -27.51 34.04
N LEU A 9 -3.19 -28.52 33.57
CA LEU A 9 -3.36 -28.78 32.14
C LEU A 9 -4.13 -27.65 31.44
N LEU A 10 -5.15 -27.08 32.08
CA LEU A 10 -5.92 -25.97 31.53
C LEU A 10 -5.09 -24.67 31.45
N VAL A 11 -4.27 -24.37 32.45
CA VAL A 11 -3.37 -23.20 32.44
C VAL A 11 -2.32 -23.31 31.33
N ILE A 12 -1.77 -24.52 31.13
CA ILE A 12 -0.81 -24.78 30.04
C ILE A 12 -1.47 -24.58 28.68
N PHE A 13 -2.71 -25.04 28.49
CA PHE A 13 -3.45 -24.90 27.24
C PHE A 13 -3.79 -23.45 26.85
N LEU A 14 -3.93 -22.55 27.83
CA LEU A 14 -4.22 -21.13 27.57
C LEU A 14 -2.96 -20.35 27.14
N LEU A 15 -1.78 -20.73 27.63
CA LEU A 15 -0.50 -20.07 27.30
C LEU A 15 0.02 -20.37 25.88
N GLN A 16 -0.47 -21.43 25.24
CA GLN A 16 -0.02 -21.85 23.90
C GLN A 16 -0.80 -21.23 22.74
N VAL A 17 -1.83 -20.42 23.01
CA VAL A 17 -2.68 -19.79 21.97
C VAL A 17 -2.14 -18.42 21.52
N THR A 18 -1.09 -17.88 22.14
CA THR A 18 -0.52 -16.56 21.76
C THR A 18 0.63 -16.64 20.76
N SER A 19 0.95 -17.82 20.22
CA SER A 19 2.09 -18.02 19.32
C SER A 19 1.70 -18.33 17.88
N ASN A 20 0.53 -17.91 17.44
CA ASN A 20 0.25 -17.85 16.01
C ASN A 20 0.29 -16.38 15.61
N ALA A 21 1.50 -15.81 15.62
CA ALA A 21 1.79 -14.71 14.73
C ALA A 21 1.54 -15.26 13.31
N PHE A 22 0.33 -15.05 12.80
CA PHE A 22 0.13 -15.01 11.36
C PHE A 22 1.12 -13.95 10.90
N ALA A 23 2.25 -14.41 10.36
CA ALA A 23 3.06 -13.59 9.50
C ALA A 23 2.12 -13.16 8.38
N THR A 24 1.49 -11.99 8.56
CA THR A 24 1.04 -11.21 7.42
C THR A 24 2.24 -11.20 6.49
N PRO A 25 2.11 -11.62 5.22
CA PRO A 25 3.14 -11.32 4.26
C PRO A 25 3.29 -9.81 4.31
N THR A 26 4.37 -9.34 4.92
CA THR A 26 4.84 -7.99 4.69
C THR A 26 5.15 -8.03 3.21
N LEU A 27 4.19 -7.57 2.39
CA LEU A 27 4.48 -7.21 1.02
C LEU A 27 5.57 -6.17 1.17
N GLU A 28 6.82 -6.60 0.98
CA GLU A 28 7.99 -5.76 1.07
C GLU A 28 7.91 -4.77 -0.09
N GLY A 29 7.07 -3.75 0.09
CA GLY A 29 7.27 -2.47 -0.56
C GLY A 29 8.64 -1.95 -0.14
N PRO A 30 9.26 -1.11 -0.97
CA PRO A 30 10.65 -0.73 -0.83
C PRO A 30 10.98 -0.29 0.59
N ALA A 31 12.05 -0.87 1.13
CA ALA A 31 12.36 -0.97 2.55
C ALA A 31 12.67 0.38 3.25
N ASN A 32 12.59 1.51 2.55
CA ASN A 32 12.72 2.84 3.11
C ASN A 32 12.12 3.89 2.14
N LEU A 33 11.70 5.05 2.65
CA LEU A 33 11.18 6.17 1.82
C LEU A 33 12.14 6.59 0.68
N LYS A 34 13.46 6.42 0.87
CA LYS A 34 14.47 6.81 -0.14
C LYS A 34 14.39 5.95 -1.39
N ASP A 35 13.89 4.73 -1.27
CA ASP A 35 13.71 3.81 -2.39
C ASP A 35 12.40 4.12 -3.14
N CYS A 36 11.41 4.74 -2.50
CA CYS A 36 10.23 5.33 -3.15
C CYS A 36 10.59 6.59 -3.96
N GLU A 37 11.46 7.45 -3.41
CA GLU A 37 11.88 8.71 -4.06
C GLU A 37 12.61 8.49 -5.39
N ARG A 38 13.28 7.35 -5.58
CA ARG A 38 14.08 7.08 -6.79
C ARG A 38 13.28 6.53 -7.97
N GLN A 39 12.03 6.13 -7.75
CA GLN A 39 11.28 5.33 -8.73
C GLN A 39 10.01 6.01 -9.24
N PHE A 40 9.61 7.14 -8.66
CA PHE A 40 8.61 8.00 -9.29
C PHE A 40 9.27 8.79 -10.42
N THR A 41 8.88 8.55 -11.67
CA THR A 41 9.21 9.53 -12.72
C THR A 41 8.50 10.84 -12.38
N GLU A 42 9.18 11.98 -12.53
CA GLU A 42 8.59 13.30 -12.28
C GLU A 42 7.25 13.46 -13.03
N LYS A 43 7.20 12.94 -14.26
CA LYS A 43 5.99 12.90 -15.09
C LYS A 43 4.84 12.17 -14.40
N CYS A 44 5.06 10.94 -13.91
CA CYS A 44 4.01 10.21 -13.20
C CYS A 44 3.59 10.95 -11.92
N GLY A 45 4.53 11.63 -11.25
CA GLY A 45 4.29 12.50 -10.07
C GLY A 45 3.25 13.56 -10.35
N ILE A 46 3.44 14.23 -11.48
CA ILE A 46 2.56 15.27 -11.98
C ILE A 46 1.20 14.69 -12.37
N GLU A 47 1.15 13.53 -13.04
CA GLU A 47 -0.11 12.88 -13.42
C GLU A 47 -0.96 12.51 -12.19
N VAL A 48 -0.36 11.87 -11.17
CA VAL A 48 -1.08 11.52 -9.93
C VAL A 48 -1.57 12.78 -9.20
N GLY A 49 -0.70 13.79 -9.05
CA GLY A 49 -1.09 15.07 -8.43
C GLY A 49 -2.24 15.75 -9.18
N ASN A 50 -2.20 15.77 -10.52
CA ASN A 50 -3.25 16.35 -11.35
C ASN A 50 -4.55 15.56 -11.30
N SER A 51 -4.49 14.22 -11.29
CA SER A 51 -5.69 13.38 -11.12
C SER A 51 -6.40 13.68 -9.80
N ILE A 52 -5.62 13.88 -8.73
CA ILE A 52 -6.15 14.22 -7.40
C ILE A 52 -6.75 15.64 -7.37
N PHE A 53 -6.00 16.65 -7.77
CA PHE A 53 -6.40 18.04 -7.56
C PHE A 53 -7.23 18.64 -8.68
N ASN A 54 -7.03 18.17 -9.91
CA ASN A 54 -7.58 18.79 -11.13
C ASN A 54 -8.46 17.84 -11.94
N ASN A 55 -8.75 16.63 -11.44
CA ASN A 55 -9.41 15.56 -12.21
C ASN A 55 -8.68 15.31 -13.55
N GLY A 56 -7.35 15.44 -13.55
CA GLY A 56 -6.50 15.23 -14.70
C GLY A 56 -6.39 13.77 -15.12
N PHE A 57 -5.83 13.56 -16.30
CA PHE A 57 -5.57 12.23 -16.85
C PHE A 57 -4.42 11.53 -16.12
N LEU A 58 -4.57 10.22 -15.89
CA LEU A 58 -3.56 9.33 -15.35
C LEU A 58 -3.34 8.21 -16.37
N SER A 59 -2.12 8.06 -16.87
CA SER A 59 -1.82 7.06 -17.90
C SER A 59 -1.70 5.65 -17.33
N ASP A 60 -2.04 4.65 -18.15
CA ASP A 60 -1.85 3.23 -17.80
C ASP A 60 -0.38 2.89 -17.47
N ASP A 61 0.58 3.52 -18.16
CA ASP A 61 2.01 3.37 -17.87
C ASP A 61 2.35 3.88 -16.46
N CYS A 62 1.89 5.08 -16.11
CA CYS A 62 2.07 5.62 -14.76
C CYS A 62 1.37 4.75 -13.71
N CYS A 63 0.19 4.21 -14.01
CA CYS A 63 -0.48 3.26 -13.13
C CYS A 63 0.36 1.99 -12.87
N ARG A 64 0.93 1.38 -13.92
CA ARG A 64 1.80 0.21 -13.77
C ARG A 64 3.05 0.53 -12.96
N ASP A 65 3.67 1.67 -13.20
CA ASP A 65 4.86 2.07 -12.44
C ASP A 65 4.52 2.35 -10.97
N LEU A 66 3.36 2.96 -10.70
CA LEU A 66 2.83 3.15 -9.35
C LEU A 66 2.57 1.81 -8.64
N VAL A 67 2.01 0.82 -9.34
CA VAL A 67 1.75 -0.52 -8.78
C VAL A 67 3.05 -1.28 -8.50
N LYS A 68 4.03 -1.24 -9.42
CA LYS A 68 5.37 -1.85 -9.24
C LYS A 68 6.09 -1.29 -8.01
N LEU A 69 5.89 0.00 -7.74
CA LEU A 69 6.41 0.68 -6.55
C LEU A 69 5.78 0.19 -5.25
N GLY A 70 4.53 -0.25 -5.31
CA GLY A 70 3.79 -0.75 -4.18
C GLY A 70 3.05 0.34 -3.39
N LYS A 71 2.01 -0.11 -2.69
CA LYS A 71 1.12 0.76 -1.90
C LYS A 71 1.87 1.64 -0.89
N PRO A 72 2.91 1.16 -0.18
CA PRO A 72 3.64 1.99 0.76
C PRO A 72 4.26 3.25 0.14
N CYS A 73 4.73 3.18 -1.11
CA CYS A 73 5.25 4.36 -1.80
C CYS A 73 4.16 5.32 -2.23
N HIS A 74 3.04 4.79 -2.72
CA HIS A 74 1.87 5.60 -3.04
C HIS A 74 1.37 6.38 -1.82
N ASP A 75 1.16 5.68 -0.70
CA ASP A 75 0.68 6.29 0.54
C ASP A 75 1.67 7.32 1.08
N THR A 76 2.97 7.03 0.96
CA THR A 76 4.04 7.96 1.31
C THR A 76 3.95 9.23 0.45
N PHE A 77 3.87 9.10 -0.88
CA PHE A 77 3.78 10.23 -1.80
C PHE A 77 2.56 11.12 -1.50
N LEU A 78 1.40 10.52 -1.23
CA LEU A 78 0.21 11.28 -0.83
C LEU A 78 0.47 12.09 0.44
N ASN A 79 1.08 11.47 1.45
CA ASN A 79 1.23 12.10 2.76
C ASN A 79 2.33 13.16 2.79
N THR A 80 3.46 12.92 2.11
CA THR A 80 4.63 13.82 2.13
C THR A 80 4.57 14.87 1.03
N SER A 81 4.22 14.50 -0.21
CA SER A 81 4.26 15.41 -1.34
C SER A 81 2.95 16.17 -1.52
N LEU A 82 1.79 15.54 -1.29
CA LEU A 82 0.51 16.19 -1.56
C LEU A 82 -0.12 16.81 -0.31
N VAL A 83 -0.11 16.11 0.82
CA VAL A 83 -0.73 16.59 2.06
C VAL A 83 0.17 17.57 2.81
N ALA A 84 1.47 17.27 2.95
CA ALA A 84 2.37 18.14 3.72
C ALA A 84 2.76 19.41 2.94
N LEU A 85 2.96 19.34 1.62
CA LEU A 85 3.36 20.50 0.81
C LEU A 85 2.17 21.39 0.38
N HIS A 86 0.93 20.88 0.43
CA HIS A 86 -0.28 21.66 0.14
C HIS A 86 -1.16 21.79 1.40
N PRO A 87 -0.79 22.65 2.37
CA PRO A 87 -1.51 22.77 3.65
C PRO A 87 -2.96 23.24 3.49
N ASN A 88 -3.28 23.91 2.38
CA ASN A 88 -4.63 24.37 2.05
C ASN A 88 -5.49 23.30 1.35
N ALA A 89 -4.90 22.16 0.96
CA ALA A 89 -5.66 21.07 0.35
C ALA A 89 -6.54 20.36 1.38
N ASN A 90 -7.69 19.87 0.94
CA ASN A 90 -8.53 19.02 1.76
C ASN A 90 -7.86 17.64 1.91
N LYS A 91 -7.16 17.43 3.02
CA LYS A 91 -6.40 16.20 3.30
C LYS A 91 -7.23 14.93 3.18
N ALA A 92 -8.45 14.93 3.73
CA ALA A 92 -9.32 13.77 3.69
C ALA A 92 -9.73 13.43 2.24
N GLN A 93 -10.04 14.45 1.45
CA GLN A 93 -10.35 14.27 0.03
C GLN A 93 -9.13 13.81 -0.78
N THR A 94 -7.95 14.36 -0.52
CA THR A 94 -6.69 13.94 -1.16
C THR A 94 -6.42 12.46 -0.91
N LEU A 95 -6.52 12.00 0.34
CA LEU A 95 -6.31 10.60 0.68
C LEU A 95 -7.37 9.69 0.07
N ALA A 96 -8.64 10.09 0.11
CA ALA A 96 -9.73 9.31 -0.50
C ALA A 96 -9.57 9.16 -2.01
N LYS A 97 -9.20 10.23 -2.73
CA LYS A 97 -8.88 10.17 -4.16
C LYS A 97 -7.63 9.33 -4.43
N GLY A 98 -6.63 9.42 -3.56
CA GLY A 98 -5.45 8.58 -3.62
C GLY A 98 -5.78 7.09 -3.55
N GLU A 99 -6.65 6.66 -2.64
CA GLU A 99 -7.09 5.26 -2.54
C GLU A 99 -7.89 4.80 -3.78
N GLN A 100 -8.70 5.70 -4.36
CA GLN A 100 -9.41 5.43 -5.62
C GLN A 100 -8.41 5.16 -6.76
N ILE A 101 -7.42 6.04 -6.92
CA ILE A 101 -6.36 5.91 -7.93
C ILE A 101 -5.59 4.59 -7.74
N TRP A 102 -5.24 4.25 -6.50
CA TRP A 102 -4.56 2.99 -6.21
C TRP A 102 -5.37 1.79 -6.70
N THR A 103 -6.66 1.76 -6.38
CA THR A 103 -7.57 0.68 -6.78
C THR A 103 -7.70 0.57 -8.30
N GLU A 104 -7.82 1.72 -8.99
CA GLU A 104 -7.89 1.80 -10.45
C GLU A 104 -6.59 1.29 -11.11
N CYS A 105 -5.44 1.73 -10.63
CA CYS A 105 -4.15 1.30 -11.17
C CYS A 105 -3.89 -0.20 -10.96
N VAL A 106 -4.29 -0.77 -9.82
CA VAL A 106 -4.22 -2.23 -9.61
C VAL A 106 -5.11 -2.97 -10.61
N ALA A 107 -6.31 -2.46 -10.92
CA ALA A 107 -7.17 -3.08 -11.94
C ALA A 107 -6.54 -3.01 -13.35
N ILE A 108 -5.94 -1.87 -13.70
CA ILE A 108 -5.23 -1.69 -14.98
C ILE A 108 -4.05 -2.65 -15.11
N ASP A 109 -3.19 -2.74 -14.10
CA ASP A 109 -2.04 -3.65 -14.10
C ASP A 109 -2.45 -5.13 -14.26
N ASN A 110 -3.49 -5.54 -13.54
CA ASN A 110 -4.03 -6.90 -13.66
C ASN A 110 -4.66 -7.19 -15.03
N SER A 111 -5.26 -6.20 -15.69
CA SER A 111 -5.90 -6.39 -16.98
C SER A 111 -4.90 -6.76 -18.08
N GLU A 112 -3.69 -6.22 -18.04
CA GLU A 112 -2.64 -6.58 -19.02
C GLU A 112 -1.97 -7.91 -18.72
N ASN A 113 -1.81 -8.28 -17.45
CA ASN A 113 -1.32 -9.61 -17.08
C ASN A 113 -2.20 -10.75 -17.61
N THR A 114 -3.47 -10.46 -17.95
CA THR A 114 -4.39 -11.42 -18.57
C THR A 114 -4.43 -11.39 -20.08
N ARG A 115 -3.72 -10.46 -20.74
CA ARG A 115 -3.67 -10.38 -22.20
C ARG A 115 -2.62 -11.37 -22.74
N PRO A 116 -3.00 -12.30 -23.63
CA PRO A 116 -2.03 -13.15 -24.31
C PRO A 116 -1.10 -12.27 -25.16
N SER A 117 0.22 -12.51 -25.08
CA SER A 117 1.16 -11.91 -26.04
C SER A 117 0.78 -12.35 -27.48
N PRO A 118 0.89 -11.44 -28.48
CA PRO A 118 0.64 -11.76 -29.88
C PRO A 118 1.53 -12.87 -30.44
#